data_AF-X1IHQ5-F1
#
_entry.id   AF-X1IHQ5-F1
#
_cell.length_a   1.000
_cell.length_b   1.000
_cell.length_c   1.000
_cell.angle_alpha   90.00
_cell.angle_beta   90.00
_cell.angle_gamma   90.00
#
_symmetry.space_group_name_H-M   'P 1'
#
loop_
_entity.id
_entity.type
_entity.pdbx_description
1 polymer ?
#
loop_
_entity_poly.entity_id
_entity_poly.type
_entity_poly.pdbx_seq_one_letter_code
_entity_poly.pdbx_strand_id
1 'polypeptide(L)'
;MQKQKVNKNEVKKYKAIFFDFGGTLMDAESDTVAHLNMMKDIIQKYNLSACPEDMVTKYDSFLFTKEMTLLDTNPEEKSFTPLRESTKRAFKGILSEYNINPSIEDFRWFKETYFGN
;
A
#
# COMPACT_ATOMS: atom_id res chain seq x y z
N MET A 1 -50.72 9.18 31.69
CA MET A 1 -49.50 8.87 30.90
C MET A 1 -48.96 10.17 30.30
N GLN A 2 -47.87 10.71 30.83
CA GLN A 2 -47.19 11.87 30.23
C GLN A 2 -46.37 11.39 29.02
N LYS A 3 -46.66 11.92 27.83
CA LYS A 3 -45.85 11.73 26.64
C LYS A 3 -44.49 12.41 26.85
N GLN A 4 -43.43 11.61 27.03
CA GLN A 4 -42.07 12.12 26.96
C GLN A 4 -41.84 12.73 25.57
N LYS A 5 -41.61 14.05 25.53
CA LYS A 5 -41.10 14.72 24.33
C LYS A 5 -39.65 14.28 24.16
N VAL A 6 -39.39 13.45 23.15
CA VAL A 6 -38.03 13.13 22.71
C VAL A 6 -37.41 14.42 22.18
N ASN A 7 -36.43 14.94 22.91
CA ASN A 7 -35.73 16.17 22.60
C ASN A 7 -34.85 15.94 21.37
N LYS A 8 -35.30 16.34 20.18
CA LYS A 8 -34.69 16.04 18.87
C LYS A 8 -33.36 16.77 18.58
N ASN A 9 -32.78 17.49 19.55
CA ASN A 9 -31.67 18.42 19.33
C ASN A 9 -30.40 18.13 20.15
N GLU A 10 -30.11 16.87 20.49
CA GLU A 10 -28.76 16.54 20.95
C GLU A 10 -27.81 16.44 19.74
N VAL A 11 -27.16 17.56 19.43
CA VAL A 11 -26.04 17.57 18.46
C VAL A 11 -24.88 16.79 19.07
N LYS A 12 -24.63 15.59 18.54
CA LYS A 12 -23.48 14.77 18.94
C LYS A 12 -22.19 15.54 18.64
N LYS A 13 -21.47 15.98 19.67
CA LYS A 13 -20.19 16.68 19.51
C LYS A 13 -19.06 15.65 19.38
N TYR A 14 -18.58 15.43 18.16
CA TYR A 14 -17.43 14.55 17.91
C TYR A 14 -16.13 15.24 18.32
N LYS A 15 -15.25 14.52 19.02
CA LYS A 15 -13.92 15.02 19.45
C LYS A 15 -12.84 14.79 18.40
N ALA A 16 -13.01 13.78 17.56
CA ALA A 16 -12.08 13.43 16.50
C ALA A 16 -12.85 12.71 15.37
N ILE A 17 -12.32 12.83 14.16
CA ILE A 17 -12.74 12.10 12.97
C ILE A 17 -11.47 11.48 12.40
N PHE A 18 -11.50 10.17 12.18
CA PHE A 18 -10.41 9.42 11.58
C PHE A 18 -10.81 9.06 10.16
N PHE A 19 -9.89 9.20 9.23
CA PHE A 19 -10.08 8.80 7.84
C PHE A 19 -9.12 7.65 7.56
N ASP A 20 -9.66 6.60 6.94
CA ASP A 20 -8.79 5.64 6.27
C ASP A 20 -8.06 6.35 5.12
N PHE A 21 -6.85 5.92 4.82
CA PHE A 21 -6.11 6.49 3.70
C PHE A 21 -6.55 5.85 2.39
N GLY A 22 -6.41 4.52 2.29
CA GLY A 22 -6.83 3.76 1.11
C GLY A 22 -8.35 3.70 0.98
N GLY A 23 -8.87 3.92 -0.23
CA GLY A 23 -10.30 3.86 -0.54
C GLY A 23 -11.16 5.01 0.00
N THR A 24 -10.66 5.82 0.95
CA THR A 24 -11.36 7.00 1.48
C THR A 24 -10.70 8.31 1.07
N LEU A 25 -9.39 8.47 1.28
CA LEU A 25 -8.65 9.68 0.88
C LEU A 25 -7.91 9.50 -0.45
N MET A 26 -7.55 8.27 -0.78
CA MET A 26 -6.91 7.86 -2.03
C MET A 26 -7.80 6.83 -2.72
N ASP A 27 -8.22 7.09 -3.94
CA ASP A 27 -9.00 6.13 -4.72
C ASP A 27 -8.11 5.10 -5.43
N ALA A 28 -8.71 4.03 -5.93
CA ALA A 28 -7.97 2.96 -6.60
C ALA A 28 -7.29 3.44 -7.91
N GLU A 29 -7.85 4.47 -8.55
CA GLU A 29 -7.28 5.04 -9.78
C GLU A 29 -5.97 5.76 -9.49
N SER A 30 -5.94 6.63 -8.48
CA SER A 30 -4.73 7.34 -8.06
C SER A 30 -3.64 6.40 -7.55
N ASP A 31 -3.99 5.34 -6.84
CA ASP A 31 -3.05 4.28 -6.42
C ASP A 31 -2.42 3.58 -7.63
N THR A 32 -3.25 3.19 -8.61
CA THR A 32 -2.81 2.57 -9.86
C THR A 32 -1.87 3.49 -10.64
N VAL A 33 -2.21 4.77 -10.75
CA VAL A 33 -1.36 5.77 -11.43
C VAL A 33 -0.03 5.95 -10.73
N ALA A 34 0.00 5.97 -9.40
CA ALA A 34 1.22 6.06 -8.61
C ALA A 34 2.12 4.83 -8.85
N HIS A 35 1.57 3.62 -8.79
CA HIS A 35 2.30 2.39 -9.08
C HIS A 35 2.81 2.35 -10.52
N LEU A 36 2.01 2.82 -11.49
CA LEU A 36 2.42 2.89 -12.89
C LEU A 36 3.64 3.79 -13.11
N ASN A 37 3.65 4.98 -12.51
CA ASN A 37 4.79 5.89 -12.59
C ASN A 37 6.02 5.29 -11.92
N MET A 38 5.84 4.64 -10.77
CA MET A 38 6.92 3.93 -10.09
C MET A 38 7.51 2.82 -10.97
N MET A 39 6.68 2.05 -11.68
CA MET A 39 7.17 1.01 -12.59
C MET A 39 7.93 1.59 -13.78
N LYS A 40 7.49 2.71 -14.34
CA LYS A 40 8.21 3.39 -15.44
C LYS A 40 9.62 3.81 -15.02
N ASP A 41 9.75 4.39 -13.82
CA ASP A 41 11.05 4.82 -13.29
C ASP A 41 11.98 3.63 -13.01
N ILE A 42 11.44 2.51 -12.51
CA ILE A 42 12.20 1.26 -12.32
C ILE A 42 12.65 0.71 -13.67
N ILE A 43 11.74 0.62 -14.65
CA ILE A 43 12.06 0.16 -16.00
C ILE A 43 13.20 0.99 -16.59
N GLN A 44 13.13 2.31 -16.45
CA GLN A 44 14.16 3.22 -16.93
C GLN A 44 15.50 3.01 -16.19
N LYS A 45 15.46 2.93 -14.84
CA LYS A 45 16.67 2.78 -14.01
C LYS A 45 17.46 1.50 -14.34
N TYR A 46 16.76 0.39 -14.57
CA TYR A 46 17.37 -0.91 -14.83
C TYR A 46 17.41 -1.28 -16.32
N ASN A 47 16.96 -0.38 -17.21
CA ASN A 47 16.88 -0.61 -18.66
C ASN A 47 16.15 -1.92 -19.01
N LEU A 48 14.97 -2.12 -18.40
CA LEU A 48 14.19 -3.36 -18.55
C LEU A 48 13.37 -3.33 -19.84
N SER A 49 13.32 -4.46 -20.53
CA SER A 49 12.37 -4.66 -21.64
C SER A 49 11.04 -5.16 -21.07
N ALA A 50 10.26 -4.26 -20.47
CA ALA A 50 9.00 -4.59 -19.80
C ALA A 50 7.88 -3.58 -20.10
N CYS A 51 6.65 -4.08 -20.10
CA CYS A 51 5.44 -3.26 -20.15
C CYS A 51 5.14 -2.72 -18.73
N PRO A 52 5.00 -1.39 -18.53
CA PRO A 52 4.71 -0.82 -17.22
C PRO A 52 3.45 -1.39 -16.55
N GLU A 53 2.37 -1.59 -17.33
CA GLU A 53 1.08 -2.08 -16.84
C GLU A 53 1.17 -3.54 -16.33
N ASP A 54 1.92 -4.39 -17.03
CA ASP A 54 2.19 -5.76 -16.59
C ASP A 54 3.03 -5.77 -15.31
N MET A 55 3.99 -4.84 -15.19
CA MET A 55 4.80 -4.71 -13.98
C MET A 55 3.98 -4.23 -12.79
N VAL A 56 2.99 -3.35 -12.97
CA VAL A 56 2.06 -2.96 -11.89
C VAL A 56 1.30 -4.18 -11.39
N THR A 57 0.74 -4.98 -12.30
CA THR A 57 0.00 -6.20 -11.93
C THR A 57 0.87 -7.16 -11.11
N LYS A 58 2.12 -7.36 -11.53
CA LYS A 58 3.09 -8.18 -10.78
C LYS A 58 3.44 -7.56 -9.44
N TYR A 59 3.72 -6.26 -9.40
CA TYR A 59 4.04 -5.53 -8.18
C TYR A 59 2.92 -5.67 -7.14
N ASP A 60 1.68 -5.44 -7.54
CA ASP A 60 0.51 -5.55 -6.68
C ASP A 60 0.33 -6.98 -6.14
N SER A 61 0.64 -8.00 -6.94
CA SER A 61 0.60 -9.40 -6.47
C SER A 61 1.61 -9.70 -5.35
N PHE A 62 2.76 -9.03 -5.35
CA PHE A 62 3.76 -9.15 -4.28
C PHE A 62 3.45 -8.25 -3.08
N LEU A 63 2.80 -7.11 -3.31
CA LEU A 63 2.41 -6.17 -2.28
C LEU A 63 1.23 -6.75 -1.48
N PHE A 64 0.14 -7.10 -2.17
CA PHE A 64 -1.12 -7.56 -1.57
C PHE A 64 -1.17 -9.08 -1.38
N THR A 65 -0.50 -9.58 -0.35
CA THR A 65 -0.57 -11.01 0.02
C THR A 65 -1.63 -11.26 1.10
N LYS A 66 -2.12 -12.51 1.19
CA LYS A 66 -3.05 -12.95 2.27
C LYS A 66 -2.48 -12.71 3.67
N GLU A 67 -1.16 -12.66 3.80
CA GLU A 67 -0.48 -12.34 5.05
C GLU A 67 -0.78 -10.92 5.55
N MET A 68 -1.25 -10.00 4.70
CA MET A 68 -1.62 -8.65 5.12
C MET A 68 -2.99 -8.55 5.79
N THR A 69 -3.82 -9.60 5.73
CA THR A 69 -5.12 -9.64 6.40
C THR A 69 -5.04 -10.46 7.67
N LEU A 70 -5.83 -10.13 8.70
CA LEU A 70 -5.90 -10.93 9.94
C LEU A 70 -6.82 -12.16 9.82
N LEU A 71 -7.42 -12.39 8.64
CA LEU A 71 -8.52 -13.34 8.46
C LEU A 71 -8.08 -14.81 8.43
N ASP A 72 -6.86 -15.10 7.94
CA ASP A 72 -6.48 -16.46 7.55
C ASP A 72 -5.32 -17.06 8.37
N THR A 73 -5.00 -16.52 9.56
CA THR A 73 -3.82 -16.97 10.34
C THR A 73 -4.09 -17.02 11.85
N ASN A 74 -3.52 -18.02 12.54
CA ASN A 74 -3.56 -18.11 14.00
C ASN A 74 -2.88 -16.86 14.60
N PRO A 75 -3.56 -16.07 15.47
CA PRO A 75 -3.02 -14.84 16.03
C PRO A 75 -1.69 -15.01 16.78
N GLU A 76 -1.43 -16.19 17.34
CA GLU A 76 -0.19 -16.49 18.07
C GLU A 76 1.01 -16.73 17.14
N GLU A 77 0.77 -17.09 15.88
CA GLU A 77 1.81 -17.37 14.89
C GLU A 77 2.16 -16.15 14.04
N LYS A 78 1.33 -15.09 14.11
CA LYS A 78 1.45 -13.92 13.26
C LYS A 78 2.06 -12.74 13.99
N SER A 79 3.18 -12.24 13.48
CA SER A 79 3.74 -10.96 13.90
C SER A 79 3.27 -9.83 12.97
N PHE A 80 2.99 -8.65 13.54
CA PHE A 80 2.67 -7.47 12.75
C PHE A 80 3.85 -7.11 11.85
N THR A 81 3.61 -7.08 10.54
CA THR A 81 4.60 -6.64 9.55
C THR A 81 4.18 -5.27 9.02
N PRO A 82 5.03 -4.24 9.15
CA PRO A 82 4.74 -2.92 8.58
C PRO A 82 4.61 -2.96 7.06
N LEU A 83 3.69 -2.16 6.49
CA LEU A 83 3.45 -2.07 5.04
C LEU A 83 4.72 -1.76 4.22
N ARG A 84 5.67 -1.01 4.81
CA ARG A 84 6.97 -0.73 4.20
C ARG A 84 7.78 -1.99 3.88
N GLU A 85 7.65 -3.05 4.68
CA GLU A 85 8.34 -4.32 4.43
C GLU A 85 7.67 -5.08 3.29
N SER A 86 6.33 -5.04 3.19
CA SER A 86 5.60 -5.57 2.03
C SER A 86 6.00 -4.85 0.74
N THR A 87 6.18 -3.53 0.80
CA THR A 87 6.63 -2.72 -0.33
C THR A 87 8.06 -3.07 -0.74
N LYS A 88 8.98 -3.19 0.24
CA LYS A 88 10.35 -3.63 0.00
C LYS A 88 10.40 -5.03 -0.62
N ARG A 89 9.55 -5.94 -0.16
CA ARG A 89 9.39 -7.29 -0.74
C ARG A 89 8.89 -7.20 -2.17
N ALA A 90 7.88 -6.37 -2.45
CA ALA A 90 7.35 -6.19 -3.80
C ALA A 90 8.40 -5.64 -4.77
N PHE A 91 9.16 -4.62 -4.36
CA PHE A 91 10.29 -4.10 -5.14
C PHE A 91 11.36 -5.17 -5.41
N LYS A 92 11.68 -6.01 -4.41
CA LYS A 92 12.60 -7.13 -4.64
C LYS A 92 12.00 -8.20 -5.57
N GLY A 93 10.72 -8.51 -5.41
CA GLY A 93 9.99 -9.51 -6.19
C GLY A 93 10.01 -9.17 -7.68
N ILE A 94 9.64 -7.94 -8.04
CA ILE A 94 9.61 -7.52 -9.44
C ILE A 94 11.01 -7.52 -10.08
N LEU A 95 12.07 -7.16 -9.35
CA LEU A 95 13.44 -7.21 -9.87
C LEU A 95 13.97 -8.63 -10.04
N SER A 96 13.56 -9.55 -9.16
CA SER A 96 13.98 -10.95 -9.23
C SER A 96 13.49 -11.67 -10.49
N GLU A 97 12.36 -11.24 -11.07
CA GLU A 97 11.85 -11.71 -12.37
C GLU A 97 12.84 -11.45 -13.52
N TYR A 98 13.72 -10.46 -13.36
CA TYR A 98 14.76 -10.10 -14.31
C TYR A 98 16.16 -10.56 -13.84
N ASN A 99 16.23 -11.45 -12.85
CA ASN A 99 17.46 -11.91 -12.21
C ASN A 99 18.30 -10.77 -11.60
N ILE A 100 17.65 -9.66 -11.21
CA ILE A 100 18.29 -8.53 -10.57
C ILE A 100 18.13 -8.67 -9.05
N ASN A 101 19.25 -8.69 -8.35
CA ASN A 101 19.28 -8.62 -6.89
C ASN A 101 19.54 -7.16 -6.48
N PRO A 102 18.56 -6.45 -5.91
CA PRO A 102 18.75 -5.05 -5.49
C PRO A 102 19.82 -4.93 -4.40
N SER A 103 20.72 -3.97 -4.61
CA SER A 103 21.75 -3.55 -3.65
C SER A 103 21.15 -2.70 -2.52
N ILE A 104 21.99 -2.36 -1.53
CA ILE A 104 21.59 -1.43 -0.45
C ILE A 104 21.29 -0.05 -1.03
N GLU A 105 22.06 0.38 -2.03
CA GLU A 105 21.92 1.63 -2.76
C GLU A 105 20.60 1.68 -3.53
N ASP A 106 20.18 0.56 -4.12
CA ASP A 106 18.90 0.44 -4.81
C ASP A 106 17.73 0.61 -3.85
N PHE A 107 17.78 -0.05 -2.68
CA PHE A 107 16.77 0.15 -1.64
C PHE A 107 16.77 1.58 -1.09
N ARG A 108 17.94 2.21 -0.97
CA ARG A 108 18.05 3.61 -0.54
C ARG A 108 17.40 4.53 -1.57
N TRP A 109 17.74 4.38 -2.84
CA TRP A 109 17.14 5.13 -3.94
C TRP A 109 15.61 4.97 -3.98
N PHE A 110 15.12 3.73 -3.92
CA PHE A 110 13.70 3.44 -3.93
C PHE A 110 13.00 4.09 -2.73
N LYS A 111 13.61 4.00 -1.55
CA LYS A 111 13.09 4.62 -0.33
C LYS A 111 13.03 6.14 -0.43
N GLU A 112 14.10 6.78 -0.88
CA GLU A 112 14.18 8.24 -0.98
C GLU A 112 13.22 8.80 -2.04
N THR A 113 13.02 8.07 -3.13
CA THR A 113 12.15 8.51 -4.23
C THR A 113 10.66 8.45 -3.86
N TYR A 114 10.21 7.38 -3.19
CA TYR A 114 8.78 7.14 -2.96
C TYR A 114 8.34 7.28 -1.51
N PHE A 115 9.27 7.28 -0.56
CA PHE A 115 9.00 7.39 0.87
C PHE A 115 9.86 8.46 1.56
N GLY A 116 10.67 9.20 0.79
CA GLY A 116 11.43 10.34 1.28
C GLY A 116 10.51 11.55 1.44
N ASN A 117 10.53 12.12 2.64
CA ASN A 117 10.09 13.50 2.90
C ASN A 117 11.33 14.37 3.11
#